data_AF-A0A844YH34-F1
#
_entry.id   AF-A0A844YH34-F1
#
_cell.length_a   1.000
_cell.length_b   1.000
_cell.length_c   1.000
_cell.angle_alpha   90.00
_cell.angle_beta   90.00
_cell.angle_gamma   90.00
#
_symmetry.space_group_name_H-M   'P 1'
#
loop_
_entity.id
_entity.type
_entity.pdbx_description
1 polymer ?
#
loop_
_entity_poly.entity_id
_entity_poly.type
_entity_poly.pdbx_seq_one_letter_code
_entity_poly.pdbx_strand_id
1 'polypeptide(L)'
;MAADDATASAGISATVPVVCDISADTFVLSASGSTSGSVREFCNSDTGFHVSAAYRTLDQRESVSVRYGEQMVELDRSGTALIAFRFGQRLAQVPVTIQARELATPIAVAFSLTAV
;
A
#
# COMPACT_ATOMS: atom_id res chain seq x y z
N MET A 1 20.82 45.42 -45.85
CA MET A 1 19.56 45.03 -45.19
C MET A 1 19.90 43.88 -44.26
N ALA A 2 19.83 44.10 -42.94
CA ALA A 2 20.09 43.06 -41.95
C ALA A 2 18.81 42.23 -41.76
N ALA A 3 18.92 40.91 -41.78
CA ALA A 3 17.82 40.01 -41.48
C ALA A 3 17.53 40.08 -39.97
N ASP A 4 16.30 40.39 -39.63
CA ASP A 4 15.81 40.36 -38.25
C ASP A 4 15.53 38.88 -37.93
N ASP A 5 16.45 38.23 -37.22
CA ASP A 5 16.26 36.85 -36.75
C ASP A 5 15.16 36.87 -35.68
N ALA A 6 13.92 36.69 -36.13
CA ALA A 6 12.76 36.59 -35.27
C ALA A 6 12.93 35.39 -34.34
N THR A 7 13.38 35.66 -33.11
CA THR A 7 13.53 34.63 -32.09
C THR A 7 12.14 34.29 -31.57
N ALA A 8 11.53 33.23 -32.11
CA ALA A 8 10.24 32.74 -31.64
C ALA A 8 10.45 31.84 -30.42
N SER A 9 9.81 32.17 -29.30
CA SER A 9 9.77 31.31 -28.11
C SER A 9 8.46 30.53 -28.06
N ALA A 10 8.55 29.24 -27.76
CA ALA A 10 7.40 28.37 -27.53
C ALA A 10 7.49 27.81 -26.10
N GLY A 11 6.44 27.97 -25.33
CA GLY A 11 6.31 27.35 -24.00
C GLY A 11 5.80 25.92 -24.14
N ILE A 12 6.54 24.96 -23.59
CA ILE A 12 6.11 23.56 -23.50
C ILE A 12 5.78 23.27 -22.04
N SER A 13 4.59 22.74 -21.78
CA SER A 13 4.17 22.25 -20.46
C SER A 13 3.64 20.83 -20.55
N ALA A 14 3.89 20.03 -19.52
CA ALA A 14 3.35 18.68 -19.37
C ALA A 14 2.83 18.47 -17.94
N THR A 15 1.81 17.63 -17.80
CA THR A 15 1.27 17.20 -16.51
C THR A 15 1.52 15.72 -16.33
N VAL A 16 2.16 15.35 -15.22
CA VAL A 16 2.39 13.95 -14.85
C VAL A 16 1.27 13.51 -13.90
N PRO A 17 0.45 12.50 -14.25
CA PRO A 17 -0.57 12.01 -13.35
C PRO A 17 0.05 11.26 -12.16
N VAL A 18 -0.65 11.30 -11.02
CA VAL A 18 -0.31 10.47 -9.87
C VAL A 18 -0.72 9.02 -10.16
N VAL A 19 0.21 8.10 -9.97
CA VAL A 19 0.07 6.66 -10.16
C VAL A 19 0.68 5.97 -8.95
N CYS A 20 -0.12 5.11 -8.32
CA CYS A 20 0.31 4.26 -7.21
C CYS A 20 -0.06 2.82 -7.52
N ASP A 21 0.89 1.92 -7.32
CA ASP A 21 0.82 0.52 -7.67
C ASP A 21 1.38 -0.33 -6.53
N ILE A 22 0.82 -1.52 -6.38
CA ILE A 22 1.19 -2.46 -5.32
C ILE A 22 1.24 -3.87 -5.87
N SER A 23 2.35 -4.54 -5.61
CA SER A 23 2.51 -5.96 -5.88
C SER A 23 2.83 -6.67 -4.58
N ALA A 24 2.00 -7.62 -4.19
CA ALA A 24 2.10 -8.31 -2.91
C ALA A 24 2.21 -9.83 -3.12
N ASP A 25 2.94 -10.50 -2.23
CA ASP A 25 2.79 -11.94 -2.07
C ASP A 25 1.36 -12.29 -1.64
N THR A 26 0.94 -13.53 -1.86
CA THR A 26 -0.37 -13.99 -1.41
C THR A 26 -0.34 -14.33 0.07
N PHE A 27 -1.06 -13.56 0.89
CA PHE A 27 -1.13 -13.79 2.33
C PHE A 27 -2.44 -14.50 2.70
N VAL A 28 -2.39 -15.82 2.82
CA VAL A 28 -3.51 -16.65 3.25
C VAL A 28 -3.09 -17.50 4.45
N LEU A 29 -3.90 -17.51 5.50
CA LEU A 29 -3.78 -18.45 6.61
C LEU A 29 -5.06 -19.29 6.69
N SER A 30 -4.90 -20.62 6.63
CA SER A 30 -6.02 -21.56 6.77
C SER A 30 -6.38 -21.87 8.22
N ALA A 31 -5.48 -21.56 9.15
CA ALA A 31 -5.64 -21.78 10.59
C ALA A 31 -4.80 -20.76 11.37
N SER A 32 -4.85 -20.82 12.70
CA SER A 32 -3.98 -20.01 13.57
C SER A 32 -2.51 -20.27 13.28
N GLY A 33 -1.69 -19.22 13.31
CA GLY A 33 -0.28 -19.32 12.96
C GLY A 33 0.26 -17.99 12.45
N SER A 34 1.33 -18.05 11.66
CA SER A 34 1.89 -16.90 10.99
C SER A 34 2.29 -17.21 9.56
N THR A 35 2.23 -16.20 8.70
CA THR A 35 2.78 -16.23 7.34
C THR A 35 3.61 -14.96 7.13
N SER A 36 4.61 -15.02 6.26
CA SER A 36 5.47 -13.87 5.95
C SER A 36 5.77 -13.82 4.47
N GLY A 37 6.07 -12.61 4.00
CA GLY A 37 6.34 -12.31 2.61
C GLY A 37 6.73 -10.84 2.47
N SER A 38 6.48 -10.27 1.31
CA SER A 38 6.77 -8.88 1.04
C SER A 38 5.74 -8.22 0.15
N VAL A 39 5.72 -6.89 0.24
CA VAL A 39 4.91 -6.01 -0.58
C VAL A 39 5.84 -5.02 -1.26
N ARG A 40 5.73 -4.90 -2.57
CA ARG A 40 6.38 -3.86 -3.37
C ARG A 40 5.41 -2.70 -3.50
N GLU A 41 5.81 -1.56 -2.96
CA GLU A 41 5.10 -0.29 -3.04
C GLU A 41 5.72 0.56 -4.15
N PHE A 42 4.89 1.13 -5.01
CA PHE A 42 5.27 2.20 -5.93
C PHE A 42 4.22 3.30 -5.87
N CYS A 43 4.62 4.56 -5.67
CA CYS A 43 3.72 5.70 -5.75
C CYS A 43 4.52 6.97 -6.03
N ASN A 44 4.12 7.74 -7.03
CA ASN A 44 4.79 8.99 -7.43
C ASN A 44 4.13 10.26 -6.83
N SER A 45 3.19 10.10 -5.89
CA SER A 45 2.57 11.24 -5.19
C SER A 45 3.61 12.01 -4.37
N ASP A 46 3.57 13.34 -4.42
CA ASP A 46 4.43 14.24 -3.64
C ASP A 46 3.88 14.50 -2.22
N THR A 47 2.56 14.42 -2.03
CA THR A 47 1.88 14.52 -0.73
C THR A 47 1.99 13.23 0.08
N GLY A 48 2.13 12.09 -0.60
CA GLY A 48 2.18 10.76 -0.01
C GLY A 48 0.94 9.92 -0.31
N PHE A 49 0.81 8.81 0.43
CA PHE A 49 -0.24 7.82 0.22
C PHE A 49 -0.51 6.98 1.48
N HIS A 50 -1.72 6.46 1.56
CA HIS A 50 -2.15 5.50 2.57
C HIS A 50 -1.94 4.07 2.08
N VAL A 51 -1.54 3.19 3.00
CA VAL A 51 -1.55 1.74 2.82
C VAL A 51 -2.69 1.18 3.64
N SER A 52 -3.61 0.48 2.99
CA SER A 52 -4.74 -0.18 3.65
C SER A 52 -4.67 -1.69 3.46
N ALA A 53 -5.18 -2.43 4.43
CA ALA A 53 -5.44 -3.85 4.34
C ALA A 53 -6.94 -4.11 4.22
N ALA A 54 -7.31 -5.07 3.38
CA ALA A 54 -8.66 -5.59 3.25
C ALA A 54 -8.65 -7.09 3.55
N TYR A 55 -9.64 -7.53 4.31
CA TYR A 55 -9.78 -8.89 4.81
C TYR A 55 -11.26 -9.17 5.14
N ARG A 56 -11.62 -10.42 5.40
CA ARG A 56 -12.98 -10.71 5.88
C ARG A 56 -13.18 -10.16 7.30
N THR A 57 -14.40 -9.83 7.67
CA THR A 57 -14.75 -9.55 9.07
C THR A 57 -14.28 -10.67 9.99
N LEU A 58 -13.69 -10.29 11.13
CA LEU A 58 -13.22 -11.20 12.17
C LEU A 58 -14.35 -11.50 13.17
N ASP A 59 -14.39 -12.74 13.64
CA ASP A 59 -15.26 -13.15 14.74
C ASP A 59 -14.76 -12.61 16.08
N GLN A 60 -15.60 -12.66 17.12
CA GLN A 60 -15.30 -12.06 18.44
C GLN A 60 -14.06 -12.66 19.13
N ARG A 61 -13.67 -13.88 18.77
CA ARG A 61 -12.52 -14.58 19.35
C ARG A 61 -11.29 -14.53 18.47
N GLU A 62 -11.44 -14.15 17.21
CA GLU A 62 -10.32 -14.08 16.28
C GLU A 62 -9.49 -12.84 16.54
N SER A 63 -8.16 -13.01 16.56
CA SER A 63 -7.21 -11.89 16.60
C SER A 63 -6.23 -12.08 15.45
N VAL A 64 -6.06 -11.03 14.66
CA VAL A 64 -5.11 -11.01 13.55
C VAL A 64 -4.29 -9.74 13.65
N SER A 65 -2.97 -9.86 13.60
CA SER A 65 -2.06 -8.73 13.55
C SER A 65 -1.21 -8.77 12.30
N VAL A 66 -0.96 -7.59 11.75
CA VAL A 66 -0.12 -7.37 10.57
C VAL A 66 1.06 -6.53 10.99
N ARG A 67 2.26 -7.08 10.82
CA ARG A 67 3.50 -6.32 10.87
C ARG A 67 3.90 -5.98 9.44
N TYR A 68 3.85 -4.70 9.11
CA TYR A 68 4.13 -4.15 7.79
C TYR A 68 5.35 -3.22 7.88
N GLY A 69 6.52 -3.76 7.53
CA GLY A 69 7.81 -3.14 7.86
C GLY A 69 7.97 -3.05 9.38
N GLU A 70 8.19 -1.83 9.87
CA GLU A 70 8.32 -1.54 11.31
C GLU A 70 6.97 -1.29 12.00
N GLN A 71 5.87 -1.17 11.25
CA GLN A 71 4.55 -0.89 11.82
C GLN A 71 3.83 -2.19 12.17
N MET A 72 3.28 -2.27 13.37
CA MET A 72 2.40 -3.37 13.79
C MET A 72 1.00 -2.82 13.99
N VAL A 73 0.02 -3.46 13.35
CA VAL A 73 -1.40 -3.10 13.42
C VAL A 73 -2.20 -4.34 13.77
N GLU A 74 -3.04 -4.25 14.79
CA GLU A 74 -4.05 -5.26 15.06
C GLU A 74 -5.29 -4.98 14.21
N LEU A 75 -5.75 -5.99 13.49
CA LEU A 75 -6.90 -5.90 12.62
C LEU A 75 -8.17 -5.92 13.46
N ASP A 76 -9.04 -4.94 13.25
CA ASP A 76 -10.34 -4.91 13.89
C ASP A 76 -11.34 -5.79 13.13
N ARG A 77 -12.60 -5.79 13.58
CA ARG A 77 -13.67 -6.60 12.98
C ARG A 77 -14.33 -5.95 11.76
N SER A 78 -13.84 -4.81 11.28
CA SER A 78 -14.48 -4.08 10.16
C SER A 78 -14.23 -4.72 8.79
N GLY A 79 -13.18 -5.54 8.66
CA GLY A 79 -12.74 -6.11 7.38
C GLY A 79 -11.80 -5.18 6.60
N THR A 80 -11.46 -4.01 7.14
CA THR A 80 -10.45 -3.12 6.57
C THR A 80 -9.64 -2.44 7.67
N ALA A 81 -8.37 -2.18 7.43
CA ALA A 81 -7.54 -1.45 8.38
C ALA A 81 -6.61 -0.49 7.65
N LEU A 82 -6.43 0.70 8.19
CA LEU A 82 -5.33 1.57 7.78
C LEU A 82 -4.04 1.04 8.42
N ILE A 83 -3.09 0.64 7.58
CA ILE A 83 -1.83 0.04 8.03
C ILE A 83 -0.76 1.10 8.23
N ALA A 84 -0.69 2.03 7.28
CA ALA A 84 0.39 2.99 7.22
C ALA A 84 0.04 4.25 6.43
N PHE A 85 0.80 5.31 6.71
CA PHE A 85 0.95 6.45 5.83
C PHE A 85 2.42 6.53 5.38
N ARG A 86 2.64 6.90 4.13
CA ARG A 86 3.96 7.12 3.52
C ARG A 86 4.01 8.52 2.95
N PHE A 87 5.00 9.29 3.34
CA PHE A 87 5.19 10.66 2.84
C PHE A 87 6.02 10.67 1.56
N GLY A 88 5.59 11.46 0.58
CA GLY A 88 6.27 11.65 -0.70
C GLY A 88 6.32 10.41 -1.59
N GLN A 89 7.08 10.53 -2.67
CA GLN A 89 7.23 9.47 -3.66
C GLN A 89 8.03 8.30 -3.09
N ARG A 90 7.69 7.08 -3.49
CA ARG A 90 8.32 5.87 -2.97
C ARG A 90 8.35 4.75 -3.98
N LEU A 91 9.48 4.03 -3.99
CA LEU A 91 9.64 2.71 -4.56
C LEU A 91 10.36 1.86 -3.53
N ALA A 92 9.66 0.91 -2.90
CA ALA A 92 10.23 0.12 -1.81
C ALA A 92 9.66 -1.30 -1.78
N GLN A 93 10.46 -2.24 -1.29
CA GLN A 93 10.00 -3.55 -0.88
C GLN A 93 9.90 -3.58 0.64
N VAL A 94 8.73 -3.90 1.17
CA VAL A 94 8.41 -3.88 2.59
C VAL A 94 8.14 -5.31 3.05
N PRO A 95 8.86 -5.83 4.07
CA PRO A 95 8.58 -7.13 4.63
C PRO A 95 7.24 -7.11 5.38
N VAL A 96 6.46 -8.17 5.23
CA VAL A 96 5.15 -8.31 5.90
C VAL A 96 5.12 -9.64 6.65
N THR A 97 4.66 -9.60 7.89
CA THR A 97 4.32 -10.79 8.68
C THR A 97 2.88 -10.65 9.16
N ILE A 98 2.07 -11.67 8.93
CA ILE A 98 0.70 -11.74 9.45
C ILE A 98 0.64 -12.85 10.47
N GLN A 99 0.07 -12.57 11.63
CA GLN A 99 -0.15 -13.54 12.69
C GLN A 99 -1.62 -13.61 13.02
N ALA A 100 -2.18 -14.83 13.08
CA ALA A 100 -3.57 -15.07 13.40
C ALA A 100 -3.68 -16.02 14.60
N ARG A 101 -4.65 -15.76 15.48
CA ARG A 101 -4.99 -16.57 16.66
C ARG A 101 -6.48 -16.85 16.68
N GLU A 102 -6.83 -18.03 17.16
CA GLU A 102 -8.20 -18.52 17.30
C GLU A 102 -9.01 -18.42 15.99
N LEU A 103 -8.32 -18.54 14.85
CA LEU A 103 -8.91 -18.40 13.53
C LEU A 103 -9.94 -19.52 13.29
N ALA A 104 -11.21 -19.14 13.16
CA ALA A 104 -12.33 -20.05 12.95
C ALA A 104 -12.49 -20.44 11.48
N THR A 105 -12.18 -19.53 10.55
CA THR A 105 -12.19 -19.79 9.10
C THR A 105 -10.96 -19.19 8.43
N PRO A 106 -10.52 -19.70 7.27
CA PRO A 106 -9.38 -19.13 6.56
C PRO A 106 -9.49 -17.61 6.36
N ILE A 107 -8.35 -16.92 6.40
CA ILE A 107 -8.27 -15.49 6.14
C ILE A 107 -7.27 -15.20 5.04
N ALA A 108 -7.66 -14.32 4.14
CA ALA A 108 -6.80 -13.69 3.16
C ALA A 108 -6.67 -12.20 3.50
N VAL A 109 -5.47 -11.66 3.42
CA VAL A 109 -5.22 -10.22 3.61
C VAL A 109 -4.64 -9.64 2.34
N ALA A 110 -5.35 -8.69 1.75
CA ALA A 110 -4.94 -7.95 0.57
C ALA A 110 -4.54 -6.53 0.95
N PHE A 111 -3.60 -5.94 0.21
CA PHE A 111 -3.13 -4.58 0.45
C PHE A 111 -3.46 -3.68 -0.74
N SER A 112 -3.74 -2.41 -0.46
CA SER A 112 -4.00 -1.38 -1.48
C SER A 112 -3.34 -0.06 -1.11
N LEU A 113 -3.02 0.75 -2.13
CA LEU A 113 -2.50 2.11 -1.96
C LEU A 113 -3.52 3.13 -2.43
N THR A 114 -3.66 4.21 -1.67
CA THR A 114 -4.48 5.37 -2.04
C THR A 114 -3.67 6.63 -1.88
N ALA A 115 -3.41 7.34 -2.98
CA ALA A 115 -2.77 8.65 -2.95
C ALA A 115 -3.61 9.67 -2.16
N VAL A 116 -2.94 10.65 -1.55
CA VAL A 116 -3.58 11.76 -0.83
C VAL A 116 -3.69 13.00 -1.70
#